data_AF-A0AAD8TR72-F1
#
_entry.id   AF-A0AAD8TR72-F1
#
_cell.length_a   1.000
_cell.length_b   1.000
_cell.length_c   1.000
_cell.angle_alpha   90.00
_cell.angle_beta   90.00
_cell.angle_gamma   90.00
#
_symmetry.space_group_name_H-M   'P 1'
#
loop_
_entity.id
_entity.type
_entity.pdbx_description
1 polymer ?
#
loop_
_entity_poly.entity_id
_entity_poly.type
_entity_poly.pdbx_seq_one_letter_code
_entity_poly.pdbx_strand_id
1 'polypeptide(L)'
;MASSGHRDHLSDLPDFLLGHVLSFLDNKEAGRAAALARRWRNVFCNVHTVSFAERAGERDADWDTYYYEADEMKSCSGALLDGVSSALLCRRRCAGTHVPLRRLRFAFDSCHPWNRVHVDLWLDHVLRCSVHELHLDMCFGLGEIYQRRTNGCDGKEEEVDSGSDNSDDDKGRRRWRAWSYVLPRGLFSCTALRTLCVGYCRLKLPATIDLPFLETLCITSPCRNGRRSIQRLISSCPRLIDLTLEAIDRLTVSFNLDLALYLH
;
A
#
# COMPACT_ATOMS: atom_id res chain seq x y z
N MET A 1 -2.68 8.37 -56.73
CA MET A 1 -2.16 9.26 -55.66
C MET A 1 -2.00 8.38 -54.42
N ALA A 2 -0.77 8.01 -54.08
CA ALA A 2 -0.48 7.20 -52.90
C ALA A 2 -0.66 8.10 -51.67
N SER A 3 -1.66 7.82 -50.83
CA SER A 3 -1.71 8.42 -49.51
C SER A 3 -0.47 7.93 -48.75
N SER A 4 0.36 8.88 -48.34
CA SER A 4 1.42 8.67 -47.37
C SER A 4 0.78 8.20 -46.06
N GLY A 5 0.57 6.88 -45.94
CA GLY A 5 0.23 6.26 -44.67
C GLY A 5 1.38 6.53 -43.71
N HIS A 6 1.15 7.43 -42.77
CA HIS A 6 2.04 7.67 -41.65
C HIS A 6 2.29 6.30 -41.00
N ARG A 7 3.50 5.75 -41.16
CA ARG A 7 3.85 4.49 -40.52
C ARG A 7 3.83 4.77 -39.02
N ASP A 8 2.88 4.19 -38.32
CA ASP A 8 2.81 4.28 -36.86
C ASP A 8 4.01 3.51 -36.28
N HIS A 9 5.16 4.17 -36.20
CA HIS A 9 6.40 3.60 -35.66
C HIS A 9 6.26 3.17 -34.20
N LEU A 10 5.26 3.70 -33.48
CA LEU A 10 4.85 3.25 -32.14
C LEU A 10 4.20 1.87 -32.15
N SER A 11 3.57 1.46 -33.26
CA SER A 11 2.97 0.13 -33.43
C SER A 11 4.02 -0.93 -33.76
N ASP A 12 5.20 -0.55 -34.26
CA ASP A 12 6.32 -1.45 -34.57
C ASP A 12 7.18 -1.80 -33.35
N LEU A 13 7.00 -1.08 -32.23
CA LEU A 13 7.80 -1.27 -31.03
C LEU A 13 7.50 -2.64 -30.38
N PRO A 14 8.50 -3.45 -29.97
CA PRO A 14 8.29 -4.70 -29.23
C PRO A 14 7.52 -4.53 -27.92
N ASP A 15 6.79 -5.56 -27.49
CA ASP A 15 5.95 -5.53 -26.28
C ASP A 15 6.75 -5.18 -25.01
N PHE A 16 8.01 -5.62 -24.92
CA PHE A 16 8.86 -5.32 -23.77
C PHE A 16 9.23 -3.83 -23.66
N LEU A 17 9.44 -3.14 -24.79
CA LEU A 17 9.71 -1.70 -24.80
C LEU A 17 8.43 -0.91 -24.51
N LEU A 18 7.28 -1.35 -25.02
CA LEU A 18 5.99 -0.75 -24.70
C LEU A 18 5.69 -0.84 -23.19
N GLY A 19 5.94 -2.01 -22.58
CA GLY A 19 5.80 -2.19 -21.13
C GLY A 19 6.77 -1.33 -20.33
N HIS A 20 7.97 -1.09 -20.86
CA HIS A 20 8.93 -0.17 -20.26
C HIS A 20 8.46 1.29 -20.34
N VAL A 21 7.96 1.76 -21.49
CA VAL A 21 7.40 3.11 -21.63
C VAL A 21 6.21 3.32 -20.68
N LEU A 22 5.26 2.37 -20.66
CA LEU A 22 4.08 2.45 -19.79
C LEU A 22 4.44 2.43 -18.29
N SER A 23 5.60 1.91 -17.92
CA SER A 23 6.06 1.90 -16.52
C SER A 23 6.55 3.25 -16.00
N PHE A 24 6.84 4.20 -16.89
CA PHE A 24 7.21 5.57 -16.52
C PHE A 24 5.99 6.48 -16.35
N LEU A 25 4.81 6.02 -16.74
CA LEU A 25 3.56 6.76 -16.63
C LEU A 25 2.84 6.38 -15.34
N ASP A 26 2.09 7.32 -14.77
CA ASP A 26 1.16 7.00 -13.68
C ASP A 26 0.10 6.01 -14.17
N ASN A 27 -0.43 5.16 -13.28
CA ASN A 27 -1.40 4.11 -13.64
C ASN A 27 -2.58 4.63 -14.50
N LYS A 28 -3.08 5.84 -14.21
CA LYS A 28 -4.16 6.48 -14.97
C LYS A 28 -3.71 6.88 -16.38
N GLU A 29 -2.50 7.40 -16.52
CA GLU A 29 -1.91 7.81 -17.80
C GLU A 29 -1.51 6.60 -18.64
N ALA A 30 -0.89 5.60 -18.02
CA ALA A 30 -0.55 4.33 -18.63
C ALA A 30 -1.81 3.61 -19.15
N GLY A 31 -2.91 3.61 -18.38
CA GLY A 31 -4.19 3.07 -18.82
C GLY A 31 -4.80 3.83 -20.00
N ARG A 32 -4.72 5.17 -19.99
CA ARG A 32 -5.16 6.02 -21.11
C ARG A 32 -4.32 5.79 -22.37
N ALA A 33 -3.00 5.73 -22.23
CA ALA A 33 -2.07 5.42 -23.32
C ALA A 33 -2.33 4.02 -23.88
N ALA A 34 -2.57 3.04 -23.00
CA ALA A 34 -2.91 1.68 -23.40
C ALA A 34 -4.24 1.59 -24.15
N ALA A 35 -5.19 2.49 -23.88
CA ALA A 35 -6.47 2.51 -24.58
C ALA A 35 -6.34 2.88 -26.07
N LEU A 36 -5.25 3.55 -26.47
CA LEU A 36 -4.99 4.02 -27.83
C LEU A 36 -4.78 2.90 -28.85
N ALA A 37 -4.33 1.72 -28.41
CA ALA A 37 -4.12 0.58 -29.30
C ALA A 37 -4.44 -0.76 -28.62
N ARG A 38 -5.09 -1.68 -29.36
CA ARG A 38 -5.49 -3.00 -28.85
C ARG A 38 -4.31 -3.80 -28.28
N ARG A 39 -3.13 -3.67 -28.90
CA ARG A 39 -1.88 -4.31 -28.48
C ARG A 39 -1.37 -3.74 -27.16
N TRP A 40 -1.46 -2.42 -26.99
CA TRP A 40 -0.99 -1.75 -25.77
C TRP A 40 -1.83 -2.10 -24.55
N ARG A 41 -3.12 -2.42 -24.71
CA ARG A 41 -3.96 -2.95 -23.62
C ARG A 41 -3.42 -4.26 -23.04
N ASN A 42 -2.98 -5.18 -23.90
CA ASN A 42 -2.41 -6.45 -23.47
C ASN A 42 -1.05 -6.25 -22.78
N VAL A 43 -0.26 -5.28 -23.26
CA VAL A 43 1.05 -4.93 -22.67
C VAL A 43 0.90 -4.19 -21.34
N PHE A 44 -0.14 -3.36 -21.19
CA PHE A 44 -0.44 -2.65 -19.96
C PHE A 44 -0.67 -3.60 -18.79
N CYS A 45 -1.36 -4.72 -19.04
CA CYS A 45 -1.49 -5.79 -18.05
C CYS A 45 -0.15 -6.42 -17.65
N ASN A 46 0.94 -6.18 -18.37
CA ASN A 46 2.27 -6.72 -18.09
C ASN A 46 3.26 -5.68 -17.56
N VAL A 47 2.82 -4.45 -17.27
CA VAL A 47 3.67 -3.40 -16.65
C VAL A 47 4.19 -3.86 -15.29
N HIS A 48 5.47 -3.69 -15.01
CA HIS A 48 6.11 -4.24 -13.81
C HIS A 48 5.76 -3.48 -12.51
N THR A 49 4.98 -2.40 -12.60
CA THR A 49 4.58 -1.53 -11.50
C THR A 49 3.06 -1.46 -11.42
N VAL A 50 2.52 -1.58 -10.21
CA VAL A 50 1.11 -1.32 -9.89
C VAL A 50 1.08 -0.28 -8.77
N SER A 51 0.54 0.91 -9.04
CA SER A 51 0.49 2.01 -8.07
C SER A 51 -0.91 2.62 -7.94
N PHE A 52 -1.54 2.46 -6.78
CA PHE A 52 -2.84 3.08 -6.50
C PHE A 52 -2.84 3.78 -5.15
N ALA A 53 -3.12 5.08 -5.12
CA ALA A 53 -3.16 5.84 -3.88
C ALA A 53 -4.45 6.63 -3.79
N GLU A 54 -5.11 6.55 -2.64
CA GLU A 54 -6.13 7.51 -2.24
C GLU A 54 -5.46 8.82 -1.81
N ARG A 55 -6.15 9.92 -2.00
CA ARG A 55 -5.84 11.22 -1.38
C ARG A 55 -6.65 11.37 -0.09
N ALA A 56 -6.19 12.25 0.78
CA ALA A 56 -6.92 12.58 2.01
C ALA A 56 -8.36 13.01 1.68
N GLY A 57 -9.35 12.29 2.19
CA GLY A 57 -10.77 12.54 1.93
C GLY A 57 -11.31 12.02 0.59
N GLU A 58 -10.53 11.23 -0.17
CA GLU A 58 -11.01 10.61 -1.43
C GLU A 58 -11.90 9.39 -1.19
N ARG A 59 -11.80 8.74 -0.02
CA ARG A 59 -12.66 7.61 0.34
C ARG A 59 -14.13 8.03 0.45
N ASP A 60 -15.03 7.10 0.22
CA ASP A 60 -16.45 7.35 0.38
C ASP A 60 -16.79 7.75 1.83
N ALA A 61 -17.77 8.63 2.00
CA ALA A 61 -18.25 9.08 3.31
C ALA A 61 -19.52 8.35 3.76
N ASP A 62 -20.14 7.56 2.86
CA ASP A 62 -21.42 6.90 3.10
C ASP A 62 -21.30 5.63 3.97
N TRP A 63 -21.02 5.84 5.25
CA TRP A 63 -20.98 4.73 6.20
C TRP A 63 -22.35 4.07 6.38
N ASP A 64 -23.44 4.81 6.18
CA ASP A 64 -24.78 4.26 6.43
C ASP A 64 -25.12 3.16 5.44
N THR A 65 -24.93 3.41 4.14
CA THR A 65 -25.17 2.39 3.13
C THR A 65 -24.13 1.25 3.19
N TYR A 66 -22.85 1.55 3.44
CA TYR A 66 -21.82 0.51 3.44
C TYR A 66 -21.74 -0.33 4.72
N TYR A 67 -22.20 0.18 5.85
CA TYR A 67 -22.06 -0.45 7.17
C TYR A 67 -23.37 -0.91 7.78
N TYR A 68 -24.45 -0.11 7.67
CA TYR A 68 -25.73 -0.43 8.32
C TYR A 68 -26.74 -1.07 7.37
N GLU A 69 -26.73 -0.69 6.08
CA GLU A 69 -27.74 -1.17 5.12
C GLU A 69 -27.28 -2.36 4.28
N ALA A 70 -25.97 -2.55 4.08
CA ALA A 70 -25.45 -3.63 3.25
C ALA A 70 -25.42 -4.97 4.00
N ASP A 71 -26.03 -6.01 3.40
CA ASP A 71 -25.93 -7.41 3.87
C ASP A 71 -24.47 -7.88 3.96
N GLU A 72 -23.62 -7.39 3.06
CA GLU A 72 -22.17 -7.57 3.08
C GLU A 72 -21.51 -6.22 3.37
N MET A 73 -20.98 -6.06 4.59
CA MET A 73 -20.24 -4.85 4.99
C MET A 73 -19.09 -4.58 4.01
N LYS A 74 -19.09 -3.37 3.46
CA LYS A 74 -18.16 -2.95 2.40
C LYS A 74 -17.27 -1.82 2.89
N SER A 75 -16.11 -1.68 2.24
CA SER A 75 -15.16 -0.62 2.57
C SER A 75 -15.46 0.64 1.76
N CYS A 76 -15.37 1.79 2.42
CA CYS A 76 -15.37 3.11 1.78
C CYS A 76 -14.18 3.32 0.81
N SER A 77 -13.17 2.46 0.86
CA SER A 77 -12.02 2.45 -0.06
C SER A 77 -12.25 1.59 -1.31
N GLY A 78 -13.51 1.38 -1.71
CA GLY A 78 -13.89 0.46 -2.80
C GLY A 78 -13.12 0.68 -4.10
N ALA A 79 -13.01 1.93 -4.56
CA ALA A 79 -12.28 2.25 -5.80
C ALA A 79 -10.79 1.86 -5.75
N LEU A 80 -10.13 2.03 -4.61
CA LEU A 80 -8.76 1.58 -4.40
C LEU A 80 -8.68 0.06 -4.41
N LEU A 81 -9.56 -0.62 -3.67
CA LEU A 81 -9.60 -2.07 -3.57
C LEU A 81 -9.82 -2.73 -4.94
N ASP A 82 -10.79 -2.22 -5.69
CA ASP A 82 -11.14 -2.69 -7.03
C ASP A 82 -10.02 -2.40 -8.02
N GLY A 83 -9.38 -1.23 -7.94
CA GLY A 83 -8.27 -0.85 -8.80
C GLY A 83 -7.08 -1.81 -8.67
N VAL A 84 -6.62 -2.03 -7.43
CA VAL A 84 -5.49 -2.94 -7.17
C VAL A 84 -5.85 -4.38 -7.54
N SER A 85 -7.02 -4.86 -7.10
CA SER A 85 -7.47 -6.24 -7.36
C SER A 85 -7.63 -6.50 -8.85
N SER A 86 -8.27 -5.58 -9.57
CA SER A 86 -8.44 -5.68 -11.03
C SER A 86 -7.10 -5.66 -11.74
N ALA A 87 -6.17 -4.80 -11.34
CA ALA A 87 -4.83 -4.78 -11.91
C ALA A 87 -4.15 -6.14 -11.75
N LEU A 88 -4.05 -6.67 -10.52
CA LEU A 88 -3.41 -7.97 -10.26
C LEU A 88 -4.11 -9.13 -10.98
N LEU A 89 -5.45 -9.14 -11.04
CA LEU A 89 -6.21 -10.15 -11.78
C LEU A 89 -5.99 -10.06 -13.30
N CYS A 90 -5.93 -8.85 -13.85
CA CYS A 90 -5.61 -8.61 -15.26
C CYS A 90 -4.20 -9.13 -15.59
N ARG A 91 -3.21 -8.87 -14.73
CA ARG A 91 -1.85 -9.45 -14.89
C ARG A 91 -1.89 -10.97 -14.94
N ARG A 92 -2.60 -11.58 -13.98
CA ARG A 92 -2.72 -13.04 -13.89
C ARG A 92 -3.37 -13.65 -15.14
N ARG A 93 -4.36 -12.98 -15.72
CA ARG A 93 -5.06 -13.44 -16.94
C ARG A 93 -4.25 -13.21 -18.22
N CYS A 94 -3.41 -12.16 -18.24
CA CYS A 94 -2.61 -11.78 -19.41
C CYS A 94 -1.17 -12.32 -19.38
N ALA A 95 -0.84 -13.24 -18.48
CA ALA A 95 0.50 -13.77 -18.21
C ALA A 95 1.18 -14.54 -19.37
N GLY A 96 0.62 -14.49 -20.60
CA GLY A 96 1.23 -15.06 -21.81
C GLY A 96 2.59 -14.45 -22.18
N THR A 97 2.99 -13.35 -21.54
CA THR A 97 4.34 -12.79 -21.58
C THR A 97 4.86 -12.64 -20.14
N HIS A 98 5.93 -13.36 -19.80
CA HIS A 98 6.45 -13.61 -18.45
C HIS A 98 7.08 -12.40 -17.73
N VAL A 99 6.45 -11.22 -17.72
CA VAL A 99 7.01 -10.06 -17.02
C VAL A 99 6.63 -10.10 -15.54
N PRO A 100 7.58 -10.34 -14.61
CA PRO A 100 7.28 -10.39 -13.19
C PRO A 100 6.87 -9.00 -12.68
N LEU A 101 5.96 -8.96 -11.70
CA LEU A 101 5.68 -7.73 -10.98
C LEU A 101 6.90 -7.38 -10.11
N ARG A 102 7.38 -6.14 -10.23
CA ARG A 102 8.54 -5.64 -9.48
C ARG A 102 8.15 -4.63 -8.43
N ARG A 103 7.07 -3.87 -8.61
CA ARG A 103 6.65 -2.85 -7.66
C ARG A 103 5.15 -2.90 -7.42
N LEU A 104 4.77 -2.99 -6.15
CA LEU A 104 3.40 -2.75 -5.70
C LEU A 104 3.42 -1.56 -4.75
N ARG A 105 2.68 -0.52 -5.12
CA ARG A 105 2.42 0.65 -4.30
C ARG A 105 0.92 0.76 -4.03
N PHE A 106 0.54 0.89 -2.77
CA PHE A 106 -0.78 1.38 -2.43
C PHE A 106 -0.80 2.28 -1.20
N ALA A 107 -1.72 3.25 -1.20
CA ALA A 107 -1.94 4.13 -0.05
C ALA A 107 -3.42 4.28 0.23
N PHE A 108 -3.82 3.97 1.47
CA PHE A 108 -5.15 4.23 2.00
C PHE A 108 -5.20 5.61 2.66
N ASP A 109 -6.28 6.34 2.45
CA ASP A 109 -6.64 7.50 3.26
C ASP A 109 -6.84 7.07 4.72
N SER A 110 -7.61 6.00 4.93
CA SER A 110 -7.78 5.39 6.26
C SER A 110 -8.20 3.93 6.14
N CYS A 111 -7.28 3.01 6.44
CA CYS A 111 -7.49 1.57 6.29
C CYS A 111 -8.43 1.00 7.37
N HIS A 112 -9.43 0.23 6.93
CA HIS A 112 -10.37 -0.48 7.81
C HIS A 112 -9.99 -1.96 7.97
N PRO A 113 -10.34 -2.64 9.09
CA PRO A 113 -10.27 -4.10 9.21
C PRO A 113 -10.78 -4.92 8.01
N TRP A 114 -11.80 -4.45 7.28
CA TRP A 114 -12.34 -5.14 6.11
C TRP A 114 -11.37 -5.15 4.92
N ASN A 115 -10.49 -4.14 4.84
CA ASN A 115 -9.46 -4.06 3.80
C ASN A 115 -8.39 -5.15 3.97
N ARG A 116 -8.27 -5.73 5.18
CA ARG A 116 -7.21 -6.69 5.52
C ARG A 116 -7.20 -7.89 4.59
N VAL A 117 -8.37 -8.45 4.31
CA VAL A 117 -8.50 -9.64 3.45
C VAL A 117 -7.99 -9.34 2.04
N HIS A 118 -8.33 -8.17 1.49
CA HIS A 118 -7.85 -7.75 0.18
C HIS A 118 -6.33 -7.54 0.18
N VAL A 119 -5.80 -6.82 1.17
CA VAL A 119 -4.36 -6.56 1.29
C VAL A 119 -3.58 -7.86 1.47
N ASP A 120 -4.07 -8.79 2.30
CA ASP A 120 -3.45 -10.10 2.50
C ASP A 120 -3.41 -10.88 1.18
N LEU A 121 -4.51 -10.89 0.41
CA LEU A 121 -4.56 -11.52 -0.90
C LEU A 121 -3.57 -10.88 -1.91
N TRP A 122 -3.46 -9.55 -1.91
CA TRP A 122 -2.51 -8.85 -2.76
C TRP A 122 -1.08 -9.22 -2.41
N LEU A 123 -0.74 -9.19 -1.12
CA LEU A 123 0.60 -9.52 -0.64
C LEU A 123 0.95 -10.98 -0.91
N ASP A 124 0.04 -11.90 -0.60
CA ASP A 124 0.22 -13.33 -0.85
C ASP A 124 0.41 -13.61 -2.36
N HIS A 125 -0.30 -12.89 -3.23
CA HIS A 125 -0.06 -12.97 -4.68
C HIS A 125 1.31 -12.43 -5.08
N VAL A 126 1.65 -11.21 -4.66
CA VAL A 126 2.89 -10.54 -5.07
C VAL A 126 4.13 -11.27 -4.56
N LEU A 127 4.12 -11.70 -3.30
CA LEU A 127 5.24 -12.44 -2.69
C LEU A 127 5.50 -13.79 -3.38
N ARG A 128 4.45 -14.45 -3.88
CA ARG A 128 4.60 -15.71 -4.64
C ARG A 128 5.07 -15.50 -6.07
N CYS A 129 4.76 -14.36 -6.67
CA CYS A 129 5.12 -14.06 -8.06
C CYS A 129 6.46 -13.34 -8.20
N SER A 130 7.02 -12.81 -7.11
CA SER A 130 8.32 -12.13 -7.10
C SER A 130 9.48 -13.12 -7.01
N VAL A 131 10.39 -13.09 -7.99
CA VAL A 131 11.54 -14.03 -8.05
C VAL A 131 12.88 -13.34 -7.76
N HIS A 132 13.11 -12.13 -8.29
CA HIS A 132 14.43 -11.47 -8.25
C HIS A 132 14.44 -10.08 -7.62
N GLU A 133 13.32 -9.36 -7.72
CA GLU A 133 13.25 -7.96 -7.39
C GLU A 133 11.81 -7.60 -7.05
N LEU A 134 11.62 -7.05 -5.85
CA LEU A 134 10.35 -6.59 -5.34
C LEU A 134 10.54 -5.31 -4.52
N HIS A 135 9.75 -4.30 -4.84
CA HIS A 135 9.60 -3.05 -4.11
C HIS A 135 8.16 -2.96 -3.61
N LEU A 136 7.99 -2.85 -2.30
CA LEU A 136 6.69 -2.68 -1.67
C LEU A 136 6.62 -1.31 -1.02
N ASP A 137 5.58 -0.56 -1.37
CA ASP A 137 5.27 0.74 -0.78
C ASP A 137 3.82 0.75 -0.34
N MET A 138 3.60 0.73 0.97
CA MET A 138 2.28 0.50 1.55
C MET A 138 2.00 1.51 2.64
N CYS A 139 1.00 2.36 2.43
CA CYS A 139 0.53 3.29 3.45
C CYS A 139 -0.89 2.95 3.87
N PHE A 140 -1.13 2.79 5.17
CA PHE A 140 -2.45 2.41 5.71
C PHE A 140 -3.24 3.59 6.30
N GLY A 141 -2.73 4.82 6.16
CA GLY A 141 -3.44 6.05 6.53
C GLY A 141 -2.68 7.31 6.08
N LEU A 142 -3.40 8.31 5.59
CA LEU A 142 -2.86 9.59 5.14
C LEU A 142 -3.41 10.73 6.00
N GLY A 143 -2.61 11.24 6.93
CA GLY A 143 -2.94 12.48 7.64
C GLY A 143 -2.16 12.66 8.93
N GLU A 144 -1.90 13.91 9.32
CA GLU A 144 -1.31 14.24 10.63
C GLU A 144 -2.25 13.95 11.82
N ILE A 145 -3.43 13.38 11.58
CA ILE A 145 -4.59 13.55 12.44
C ILE A 145 -5.53 12.32 12.33
N TYR A 146 -5.23 11.21 13.03
CA TYR A 146 -6.31 10.30 13.47
C TYR A 146 -7.00 10.87 14.74
N GLN A 147 -6.93 12.19 14.92
CA GLN A 147 -7.39 12.90 16.11
C GLN A 147 -8.09 14.21 15.74
N ARG A 148 -9.19 14.18 14.98
CA ARG A 148 -10.18 15.29 15.04
C ARG A 148 -11.57 15.12 14.43
N ARG A 149 -11.99 13.94 13.98
CA ARG A 149 -13.42 13.72 13.64
C ARG A 149 -13.92 12.36 14.10
N THR A 150 -14.10 12.25 15.41
CA THR A 150 -15.32 11.64 15.96
C THR A 150 -16.25 12.76 16.41
N ASN A 151 -16.48 13.75 15.55
CA ASN A 151 -17.67 14.57 15.65
C ASN A 151 -18.52 14.16 14.45
N GLY A 152 -19.52 13.32 14.70
CA GLY A 152 -20.47 12.93 13.66
C GLY A 152 -21.12 11.55 13.76
N CYS A 153 -21.19 10.90 14.92
CA CYS A 153 -22.22 9.90 15.18
C CYS A 153 -22.70 10.09 16.62
N ASP A 154 -23.65 11.01 16.78
CA ASP A 154 -24.48 11.12 17.97
C ASP A 154 -25.37 9.87 18.02
N GLY A 155 -25.22 9.10 19.09
CA GLY A 155 -25.84 7.79 19.26
C GLY A 155 -25.84 7.41 20.73
N LYS A 156 -26.54 8.22 21.53
CA LYS A 156 -27.10 7.92 22.87
C LYS A 156 -26.39 6.82 23.66
N GLU A 157 -25.42 7.22 24.48
CA GLU A 157 -25.01 6.40 25.63
C GLU A 157 -26.02 6.64 26.76
N GLU A 158 -26.80 5.61 27.10
CA GLU A 158 -27.60 5.59 28.32
C GLU A 158 -26.68 5.70 29.54
N GLU A 159 -26.95 6.71 30.37
CA GLU A 159 -26.27 6.89 31.65
C GLU A 159 -26.56 5.71 32.58
N VAL A 160 -25.51 4.97 32.92
CA VAL A 160 -25.47 4.23 34.18
C VAL A 160 -24.33 4.79 35.00
N ASP A 161 -24.74 5.62 35.96
CA ASP A 161 -23.96 6.15 37.08
C ASP A 161 -23.19 5.04 37.80
N SER A 162 -21.87 5.21 37.88
CA SER A 162 -20.98 4.56 38.85
C SER A 162 -19.63 5.25 38.79
N GLY A 163 -19.43 6.22 39.68
CA GLY A 163 -18.17 6.94 39.81
C GLY A 163 -16.96 6.02 40.04
N SER A 164 -15.89 6.26 39.30
CA SER A 164 -14.53 5.94 39.72
C SER A 164 -13.52 6.72 38.88
N ASP A 165 -12.70 7.51 39.56
CA ASP A 165 -11.56 8.26 39.04
C ASP A 165 -10.61 7.39 38.20
N ASN A 166 -10.12 8.01 37.12
CA ASN A 166 -8.95 7.68 36.28
C ASN A 166 -9.21 7.11 34.86
N SER A 167 -8.63 7.82 33.88
CA SER A 167 -8.12 7.36 32.57
C SER A 167 -8.95 7.59 31.29
N ASP A 168 -9.33 8.84 31.00
CA ASP A 168 -9.77 9.22 29.64
C ASP A 168 -8.68 8.98 28.56
N ASP A 169 -7.40 8.99 28.95
CA ASP A 169 -6.28 8.63 28.08
C ASP A 169 -6.22 7.13 27.70
N ASP A 170 -6.88 6.21 28.42
CA ASP A 170 -6.85 4.77 28.11
C ASP A 170 -7.95 4.36 27.12
N LYS A 171 -9.10 5.06 27.08
CA LYS A 171 -10.18 4.81 26.11
C LYS A 171 -9.73 5.15 24.68
N GLY A 172 -9.07 6.30 24.50
CA GLY A 172 -8.42 6.65 23.25
C GLY A 172 -7.46 5.54 22.80
N ARG A 173 -6.53 5.13 23.69
CA ARG A 173 -5.50 4.10 23.45
C ARG A 173 -6.02 2.72 23.05
N ARG A 174 -7.16 2.27 23.57
CA ARG A 174 -7.76 0.97 23.19
C ARG A 174 -8.31 1.00 21.78
N ARG A 175 -8.88 2.15 21.36
CA ARG A 175 -9.48 2.30 20.03
C ARG A 175 -8.45 2.04 18.94
N TRP A 176 -7.27 2.67 18.98
CA TRP A 176 -6.21 2.50 17.97
C TRP A 176 -5.73 1.06 17.76
N ARG A 177 -5.74 0.22 18.81
CA ARG A 177 -5.25 -1.17 18.70
C ARG A 177 -6.09 -2.03 17.77
N ALA A 178 -7.37 -1.70 17.59
CA ALA A 178 -8.27 -2.47 16.75
C ALA A 178 -8.08 -2.22 15.25
N TRP A 179 -7.57 -1.04 14.86
CA TRP A 179 -7.61 -0.57 13.46
C TRP A 179 -6.26 -0.65 12.74
N SER A 180 -5.16 -0.97 13.44
CA SER A 180 -3.84 -1.12 12.81
C SER A 180 -3.74 -2.41 11.98
N TYR A 181 -3.37 -2.31 10.69
CA TYR A 181 -3.01 -3.46 9.86
C TYR A 181 -1.73 -4.14 10.39
N VAL A 182 -1.68 -5.47 10.37
CA VAL A 182 -0.52 -6.26 10.81
C VAL A 182 0.11 -6.90 9.59
N LEU A 183 1.40 -6.63 9.34
CA LEU A 183 2.08 -7.20 8.19
C LEU A 183 2.12 -8.74 8.25
N PRO A 184 1.84 -9.44 7.12
CA PRO A 184 1.92 -10.90 7.05
C PRO A 184 3.33 -11.40 7.32
N ARG A 185 3.43 -12.59 7.94
CA ARG A 185 4.74 -13.18 8.28
C ARG A 185 5.58 -13.52 7.05
N GLY A 186 4.95 -13.93 5.95
CA GLY A 186 5.62 -14.30 4.69
C GLY A 186 6.43 -13.16 4.08
N LEU A 187 6.08 -11.91 4.39
CA LEU A 187 6.84 -10.73 3.97
C LEU A 187 8.28 -10.75 4.51
N PHE A 188 8.47 -11.19 5.77
CA PHE A 188 9.76 -11.19 6.47
C PHE A 188 10.66 -12.37 6.12
N SER A 189 10.26 -13.18 5.13
CA SER A 189 11.05 -14.28 4.58
C SER A 189 11.20 -14.16 3.06
N CYS A 190 10.87 -12.98 2.51
CA CYS A 190 10.93 -12.73 1.07
C CYS A 190 12.33 -12.33 0.65
N THR A 191 13.02 -13.20 -0.09
CA THR A 191 14.36 -12.93 -0.62
C THR A 191 14.36 -12.03 -1.85
N ALA A 192 13.21 -11.78 -2.49
CA ALA A 192 13.12 -10.87 -3.63
C ALA A 192 13.03 -9.39 -3.20
N LEU A 193 12.75 -9.12 -1.92
CA LEU A 193 12.44 -7.78 -1.42
C LEU A 193 13.68 -6.89 -1.34
N ARG A 194 13.68 -5.79 -2.09
CA ARG A 194 14.74 -4.76 -2.11
C ARG A 194 14.33 -3.49 -1.37
N THR A 195 13.08 -3.07 -1.54
CA THR A 195 12.54 -1.88 -0.89
C THR A 195 11.29 -2.24 -0.12
N LEU A 196 11.22 -1.83 1.13
CA LEU A 196 10.04 -1.92 1.98
C LEU A 196 9.74 -0.55 2.60
N CYS A 197 8.73 0.13 2.07
CA CYS A 197 8.18 1.35 2.65
C CYS A 197 6.84 1.02 3.27
N VAL A 198 6.70 1.26 4.58
CA VAL A 198 5.45 0.98 5.31
C VAL A 198 5.03 2.14 6.21
N GLY A 199 3.83 2.64 5.97
CA GLY A 199 3.19 3.72 6.73
C GLY A 199 2.01 3.21 7.56
N TYR A 200 1.89 3.63 8.82
CA TYR A 200 0.68 3.41 9.65
C TYR A 200 0.33 1.91 9.86
N CYS A 201 1.34 1.04 9.96
CA CYS A 201 1.16 -0.40 10.17
C CYS A 201 1.80 -0.90 11.48
N ARG A 202 1.40 -2.10 11.91
CA ARG A 202 1.96 -2.80 13.05
C ARG A 202 2.86 -3.94 12.61
N LEU A 203 4.08 -3.95 13.13
CA LEU A 203 5.07 -5.00 12.86
C LEU A 203 4.96 -6.10 13.93
N LYS A 204 4.39 -7.26 13.57
CA LYS A 204 4.48 -8.49 14.37
C LYS A 204 5.53 -9.41 13.75
N LEU A 205 6.76 -9.27 14.23
CA LEU A 205 7.89 -10.00 13.67
C LEU A 205 7.88 -11.49 14.05
N PRO A 206 8.13 -12.41 13.09
CA PRO A 206 8.31 -13.84 13.36
C PRO A 206 9.60 -14.14 14.16
N ALA A 207 9.80 -15.39 14.57
CA ALA A 207 11.00 -15.85 15.31
C ALA A 207 12.30 -15.71 14.48
N THR A 208 12.20 -15.86 13.17
CA THR A 208 13.29 -15.75 12.21
C THR A 208 12.88 -14.74 11.14
N ILE A 209 13.72 -13.75 10.88
CA ILE A 209 13.54 -12.78 9.80
C ILE A 209 14.70 -13.03 8.84
N ASP A 210 14.38 -13.16 7.57
CA ASP A 210 15.35 -13.39 6.51
C ASP A 210 15.03 -12.45 5.34
N LEU A 211 15.72 -11.32 5.32
CA LEU A 211 15.60 -10.27 4.29
C LEU A 211 16.99 -9.95 3.73
N PRO A 212 17.64 -10.92 3.04
CA PRO A 212 19.07 -10.86 2.74
C PRO A 212 19.43 -9.80 1.69
N PHE A 213 18.46 -9.33 0.90
CA PHE A 213 18.64 -8.38 -0.19
C PHE A 213 17.90 -7.05 0.03
N LEU A 214 17.39 -6.80 1.24
CA LEU A 214 16.71 -5.55 1.53
C LEU A 214 17.74 -4.40 1.57
N GLU A 215 17.56 -3.44 0.66
CA GLU A 215 18.42 -2.27 0.47
C GLU A 215 17.81 -1.03 1.10
N THR A 216 16.49 -0.86 1.01
CA THR A 216 15.79 0.32 1.54
C THR A 216 14.67 -0.09 2.47
N LEU A 217 14.66 0.47 3.68
CA LEU A 217 13.60 0.30 4.67
C LEU A 217 13.09 1.67 5.12
N CYS A 218 11.85 2.00 4.77
CA CYS A 218 11.16 3.19 5.27
C CYS A 218 10.00 2.77 6.18
N ILE A 219 9.97 3.31 7.39
CA ILE A 219 8.89 3.10 8.35
C ILE A 219 8.38 4.46 8.82
N THR A 220 7.16 4.80 8.42
CA THR A 220 6.45 6.01 8.85
C THR A 220 5.37 5.60 9.85
N SER A 221 5.34 6.12 11.07
CA SER A 221 4.40 5.63 12.10
C SER A 221 3.82 6.69 13.04
N PRO A 222 2.55 6.54 13.43
CA PRO A 222 2.02 6.98 14.72
C PRO A 222 1.87 5.83 15.74
N CYS A 223 2.14 4.58 15.35
CA CYS A 223 2.00 3.41 16.23
C CYS A 223 3.28 3.16 17.04
N ARG A 224 3.16 2.92 18.36
CA ARG A 224 4.25 2.48 19.25
C ARG A 224 4.73 1.07 18.87
N ASN A 225 5.41 0.94 17.74
CA ASN A 225 6.26 -0.21 17.46
C ASN A 225 7.34 -0.25 18.55
N GLY A 226 7.47 -1.39 19.21
CA GLY A 226 8.45 -1.52 20.29
C GLY A 226 9.85 -1.35 19.71
N ARG A 227 10.70 -0.57 20.38
CA ARG A 227 12.13 -0.38 20.01
C ARG A 227 12.81 -1.72 19.67
N ARG A 228 12.49 -2.77 20.45
CA ARG A 228 12.99 -4.15 20.24
C ARG A 228 12.60 -4.76 18.90
N SER A 229 11.39 -4.49 18.41
CA SER A 229 10.95 -5.00 17.11
C SER A 229 11.74 -4.33 15.99
N ILE A 230 11.87 -3.01 16.02
CA ILE A 230 12.59 -2.26 14.98
C ILE A 230 14.08 -2.65 14.97
N GLN A 231 14.71 -2.72 16.15
CA GLN A 231 16.10 -3.18 16.28
C GLN A 231 16.29 -4.58 15.71
N ARG A 232 15.35 -5.49 15.98
CA ARG A 232 15.40 -6.84 15.48
C ARG A 232 15.24 -6.90 13.96
N LEU A 233 14.34 -6.11 13.39
CA LEU A 233 14.17 -6.01 11.94
C LEU A 233 15.45 -5.50 11.27
N ILE A 234 16.05 -4.43 11.79
CA ILE A 234 17.30 -3.85 11.29
C ILE A 234 18.44 -4.88 11.39
N SER A 235 18.56 -5.58 12.52
CA SER A 235 19.62 -6.60 12.72
C SER A 235 19.52 -7.79 11.77
N SER A 236 18.36 -7.99 11.14
CA SER A 236 18.10 -9.08 10.20
C SER A 236 18.23 -8.68 8.74
N CYS A 237 18.63 -7.43 8.44
CA CYS A 237 18.79 -6.90 7.08
C CYS A 237 20.28 -6.57 6.82
N PRO A 238 21.11 -7.53 6.35
CA PRO A 238 22.55 -7.35 6.25
C PRO A 238 23.00 -6.41 5.11
N ARG A 239 22.11 -6.09 4.15
CA ARG A 239 22.39 -5.25 2.97
C ARG A 239 21.67 -3.91 2.99
N LEU A 240 21.17 -3.50 4.15
CA LEU A 240 20.42 -2.26 4.27
C LEU A 240 21.34 -1.05 4.01
N ILE A 241 21.01 -0.28 2.99
CA ILE A 241 21.71 0.95 2.57
C ILE A 241 20.96 2.16 3.13
N ASP A 242 19.63 2.18 2.93
CA ASP A 242 18.78 3.31 3.29
C ASP A 242 17.79 2.93 4.39
N LEU A 243 17.80 3.69 5.47
CA LEU A 243 16.87 3.53 6.58
C LEU A 243 16.21 4.87 6.92
N THR A 244 14.90 4.96 6.71
CA THR A 244 14.09 6.12 7.06
C THR A 244 13.10 5.75 8.14
N LEU A 245 13.13 6.45 9.28
CA LEU A 245 12.24 6.26 10.41
C LEU A 245 11.56 7.59 10.77
N GLU A 246 10.29 7.75 10.41
CA GLU A 246 9.54 8.99 10.63
C GLU A 246 8.48 8.86 11.73
N ALA A 247 8.35 9.91 12.55
CA ALA A 247 7.33 10.08 13.59
C ALA A 247 7.31 8.99 14.70
N ILE A 248 8.45 8.34 14.98
CA ILE A 248 8.55 7.45 16.14
C ILE A 248 8.73 8.30 17.41
N ASP A 249 7.64 8.46 18.16
CA ASP A 249 7.50 9.27 19.40
C ASP A 249 8.56 9.04 20.52
N ARG A 250 9.53 8.14 20.33
CA ARG A 250 10.65 7.89 21.26
C ARG A 250 11.96 7.45 20.59
N LEU A 251 12.21 7.70 19.31
CA LEU A 251 13.50 7.38 18.71
C LEU A 251 14.08 8.60 18.00
N THR A 252 14.89 9.36 18.74
CA THR A 252 15.96 10.18 18.17
C THR A 252 16.96 9.25 17.51
N VAL A 253 16.75 8.94 16.23
CA VAL A 253 17.79 8.41 15.35
C VAL A 253 17.80 9.30 14.13
N SER A 254 18.63 10.33 14.22
CA SER A 254 18.96 11.23 13.13
C SER A 254 19.95 10.54 12.19
N PHE A 255 19.53 10.21 10.97
CA PHE A 255 20.42 10.13 9.82
C PHE A 255 19.70 10.68 8.59
N ASN A 256 20.31 11.72 8.01
CA ASN A 256 19.88 12.39 6.79
C ASN A 256 19.85 11.41 5.61
N LEU A 257 18.79 11.49 4.80
CA LEU A 257 18.86 11.61 3.34
C LEU A 257 17.46 11.95 2.80
N ASP A 258 17.36 13.19 2.29
CA ASP A 258 16.35 13.79 1.42
C ASP A 258 14.96 13.15 1.31
N LEU A 259 13.99 13.74 2.04
CA LEU A 259 12.60 13.82 1.59
C LEU A 259 12.39 15.15 0.86
N ALA A 260 12.68 15.17 -0.44
CA ALA A 260 12.09 16.16 -1.33
C ALA A 260 10.64 15.73 -1.64
N LEU A 261 9.72 16.27 -0.85
CA LEU A 261 8.38 16.77 -1.23
C LEU A 261 7.71 16.13 -2.46
N TYR A 262 6.67 15.32 -2.22
CA TYR A 262 5.56 15.15 -3.17
C TYR A 262 4.26 15.70 -2.55
N LEU A 263 4.19 17.03 -2.51
CA LEU A 263 2.94 17.80 -2.47
C LEU A 263 3.13 19.01 -3.40
N HIS A 264 2.93 18.79 -4.70
CA HIS A 264 2.15 19.65 -5.59
C HIS A 264 1.87 18.95 -6.92
#